data_AF-A0A7S2WG34-F1
#
_entry.id   AF-A0A7S2WG34-F1
#
_cell.length_a   1.000
_cell.length_b   1.000
_cell.length_c   1.000
_cell.angle_alpha   90.00
_cell.angle_beta   90.00
_cell.angle_gamma   90.00
#
_symmetry.space_group_name_H-M   'P 1'
#
loop_
_entity.id
_entity.type
_entity.pdbx_description
1 polymer ?
#
loop_
_entity_poly.entity_id
_entity_poly.type
_entity_poly.pdbx_seq_one_letter_code
_entity_poly.pdbx_strand_id
1 'polypeptide(L)'
;SNEIESLDIHVNEVKEKCPVRVYYKEGSYMGFEDDPDAWTMIVSDNVYCRGFEKRTNIPNELFTKKIIIEGWKRIALYVTLSTPNLRYTKPDASQPISSVGDDYLNVHEGTGLAGLFEKFYYPRIFNGVIKYKAQEEKHISLGGNDDEPIHGGYDNTKDSCQRKIEGTPGLTTENY
;
A
#
# COMPACT_ATOMS: atom_id res chain seq x y z
N SER A 1 -8.22 -9.98 8.36
CA SER A 1 -7.00 -9.74 7.55
C SER A 1 -7.31 -8.70 6.47
N ASN A 2 -6.30 -8.05 5.88
CA ASN A 2 -6.49 -7.04 4.83
C ASN A 2 -5.82 -7.51 3.53
N GLU A 3 -6.54 -7.50 2.41
CA GLU A 3 -5.99 -7.84 1.08
C GLU A 3 -5.79 -6.56 0.26
N ILE A 4 -4.56 -6.26 -0.18
CA ILE A 4 -4.32 -5.10 -1.07
C ILE A 4 -4.85 -5.42 -2.47
N GLU A 5 -5.71 -4.55 -2.99
CA GLU A 5 -6.39 -4.68 -4.29
C GLU A 5 -5.82 -3.76 -5.36
N SER A 6 -5.21 -2.63 -5.01
CA SER A 6 -4.45 -1.81 -5.99
C SER A 6 -3.66 -0.73 -5.29
N LEU A 7 -2.73 -0.15 -6.04
CA LEU A 7 -1.99 1.04 -5.65
C LEU A 7 -2.28 2.15 -6.64
N ASP A 8 -2.49 3.37 -6.17
CA ASP A 8 -2.39 4.56 -6.99
C ASP A 8 -1.10 5.30 -6.63
N ILE A 9 -0.36 5.76 -7.64
CA ILE A 9 0.84 6.59 -7.48
C ILE A 9 0.64 7.96 -8.12
N HIS A 10 1.34 8.96 -7.63
CA HIS A 10 1.45 10.25 -8.31
C HIS A 10 2.74 10.35 -9.11
N VAL A 11 2.61 10.84 -10.35
CA VAL A 11 3.72 11.04 -11.28
C VAL A 11 3.67 12.44 -11.87
N ASN A 12 4.79 12.93 -12.41
CA ASN A 12 4.83 14.27 -13.04
C ASN A 12 4.32 14.28 -14.49
N GLU A 13 4.68 13.25 -15.26
CA GLU A 13 4.52 13.27 -16.71
C GLU A 13 3.46 12.27 -17.17
N VAL A 14 2.77 12.61 -18.26
CA VAL A 14 1.92 11.67 -18.99
C VAL A 14 2.81 10.78 -19.84
N LYS A 15 2.68 9.46 -19.71
CA LYS A 15 3.38 8.48 -20.56
C LYS A 15 2.45 7.33 -20.89
N GLU A 16 2.39 6.97 -22.16
CA GLU A 16 1.59 5.83 -22.62
C GLU A 16 2.07 4.52 -21.98
N LYS A 17 3.39 4.35 -21.87
CA LYS A 17 4.05 3.23 -21.21
C LYS A 17 4.95 3.75 -20.10
N CYS A 18 4.60 3.41 -18.88
CA CYS A 18 5.33 3.78 -17.67
C CYS A 18 5.77 2.48 -16.98
N PRO A 19 7.03 2.02 -17.17
CA PRO A 19 7.50 0.77 -16.59
C PRO A 19 7.55 0.91 -15.07
N VAL A 20 6.66 0.21 -14.38
CA VAL A 20 6.52 0.20 -12.93
C VAL A 20 6.96 -1.14 -12.38
N ARG A 21 7.68 -1.08 -11.26
CA ARG A 21 8.01 -2.25 -10.45
C ARG A 21 7.50 -2.05 -9.05
N VAL A 22 6.89 -3.09 -8.49
CA VAL A 22 6.50 -3.14 -7.09
C VAL A 22 7.14 -4.35 -6.48
N TYR A 23 7.83 -4.13 -5.37
CA TYR A 23 8.45 -5.16 -4.56
C TYR A 23 7.73 -5.26 -3.23
N TYR A 24 7.69 -6.48 -2.70
CA TYR A 24 7.05 -6.86 -1.46
C TYR A 24 8.08 -7.50 -0.53
N LYS A 25 7.98 -7.18 0.76
CA LYS A 25 8.72 -7.84 1.81
C LYS A 25 7.82 -8.06 3.03
N GLU A 26 7.93 -9.25 3.64
CA GLU A 26 7.29 -9.50 4.93
C GLU A 26 8.08 -8.82 6.06
N GLY A 27 7.37 -8.24 7.03
CA GLY A 27 7.97 -7.48 8.11
C GLY A 27 8.40 -6.07 7.70
N SER A 28 9.38 -5.51 8.43
CA SER A 28 9.92 -4.18 8.17
C SER A 28 10.87 -4.17 6.96
N TYR A 29 10.97 -3.03 6.28
CA TYR A 29 12.00 -2.75 5.27
C TYR A 29 13.34 -2.35 5.89
N MET A 30 13.34 -1.88 7.15
CA MET A 30 14.53 -1.31 7.79
C MET A 30 15.67 -2.32 7.86
N GLY A 31 16.85 -1.90 7.40
CA GLY A 31 18.04 -2.74 7.27
C GLY A 31 18.10 -3.57 5.99
N PHE A 32 17.16 -3.39 5.07
CA PHE A 32 17.06 -4.10 3.79
C PHE A 32 16.82 -3.12 2.63
N GLU A 33 17.06 -1.82 2.82
CA GLU A 33 16.86 -0.78 1.80
C GLU A 33 17.75 -0.98 0.56
N ASP A 34 18.92 -1.57 0.74
CA ASP A 34 19.94 -1.82 -0.28
C ASP A 34 20.18 -3.32 -0.55
N ASP A 35 19.33 -4.20 -0.02
CA ASP A 35 19.41 -5.65 -0.20
C ASP A 35 18.29 -6.13 -1.12
N PRO A 36 18.49 -6.23 -2.45
CA PRO A 36 17.46 -6.69 -3.39
C PRO A 36 16.98 -8.12 -3.12
N ASP A 37 17.82 -8.99 -2.56
CA ASP A 37 17.50 -10.41 -2.34
C ASP A 37 16.49 -10.61 -1.20
N ALA A 38 16.35 -9.61 -0.31
CA ALA A 38 15.33 -9.59 0.74
C ALA A 38 13.91 -9.27 0.23
N TRP A 39 13.76 -8.92 -1.05
CA TRP A 39 12.49 -8.47 -1.63
C TRP A 39 11.98 -9.40 -2.72
N THR A 40 10.66 -9.60 -2.74
CA THR A 40 9.97 -10.32 -3.83
C THR A 40 9.35 -9.30 -4.77
N MET A 41 9.75 -9.32 -6.05
CA MET A 41 9.08 -8.52 -7.08
C MET A 41 7.69 -9.08 -7.36
N ILE A 42 6.66 -8.24 -7.21
CA ILE A 42 5.25 -8.61 -7.37
C ILE A 42 4.56 -7.92 -8.55
N VAL A 43 5.16 -6.86 -9.10
CA VAL A 43 4.72 -6.20 -10.33
C VAL A 43 5.96 -5.85 -11.14
N SER A 44 5.93 -6.12 -12.44
CA SER A 44 6.90 -5.65 -13.44
C SER A 44 6.21 -5.50 -14.78
N ASP A 45 5.51 -4.39 -14.98
CA ASP A 45 4.74 -4.13 -16.19
C ASP A 45 4.69 -2.63 -16.52
N ASN A 46 3.96 -2.26 -17.57
CA ASN A 46 3.70 -0.88 -17.95
C ASN A 46 2.29 -0.46 -17.53
N VAL A 47 2.19 0.73 -16.94
CA VAL A 47 0.91 1.41 -16.71
C VAL A 47 0.83 2.69 -17.54
N TYR A 48 -0.38 3.21 -17.73
CA TYR A 48 -0.58 4.53 -18.32
C TYR A 48 -0.36 5.61 -17.26
N CYS A 49 0.78 6.31 -17.33
CA CYS A 49 1.09 7.41 -16.42
C CYS A 49 0.21 8.61 -16.76
N ARG A 50 -0.57 9.09 -15.77
CA ARG A 50 -1.62 10.11 -15.96
C ARG A 50 -1.13 11.55 -15.76
N GLY A 51 0.14 11.72 -15.41
CA GLY A 51 0.77 13.02 -15.20
C GLY A 51 0.39 13.71 -13.89
N PHE A 52 0.85 14.95 -13.77
CA PHE A 52 0.70 15.78 -12.58
C PHE A 52 -0.76 15.87 -12.09
N GLU A 53 -0.94 15.87 -10.77
CA GLU A 53 -2.23 15.92 -10.05
C GLU A 53 -3.23 14.79 -10.37
N LYS A 54 -2.88 13.83 -11.23
CA LYS A 54 -3.73 12.69 -11.57
C LYS A 54 -3.13 11.39 -11.04
N ARG A 55 -3.94 10.61 -10.34
CA ARG A 55 -3.57 9.28 -9.84
C ARG A 55 -3.31 8.34 -11.01
N THR A 56 -2.13 7.72 -11.04
CA THR A 56 -1.78 6.62 -11.94
C THR A 56 -2.06 5.32 -11.20
N ASN A 57 -2.96 4.50 -11.73
CA ASN A 57 -3.36 3.26 -11.08
C ASN A 57 -2.45 2.10 -11.51
N ILE A 58 -2.01 1.31 -10.54
CA ILE A 58 -1.38 0.00 -10.67
C ILE A 58 -2.44 -1.02 -10.20
N PRO A 59 -3.17 -1.64 -11.13
CA PRO A 59 -4.31 -2.47 -10.77
C PRO A 59 -3.85 -3.88 -10.30
N ASN A 60 -4.70 -4.58 -9.52
CA ASN A 60 -4.39 -5.91 -8.97
C ASN A 60 -4.09 -6.96 -10.04
N GLU A 61 -4.61 -6.84 -11.26
CA GLU A 61 -4.34 -7.83 -12.30
C GLU A 61 -2.86 -7.90 -12.67
N LEU A 62 -2.07 -6.86 -12.35
CA LEU A 62 -0.62 -6.86 -12.53
C LEU A 62 0.14 -7.55 -11.39
N PHE A 63 -0.53 -7.92 -10.30
CA PHE A 63 0.12 -8.48 -9.12
C PHE A 63 0.32 -9.98 -9.33
N THR A 64 1.57 -10.46 -9.25
CA THR A 64 1.89 -11.89 -9.41
C THR A 64 1.48 -12.75 -8.21
N LYS A 65 1.17 -12.12 -7.07
CA LYS A 65 0.64 -12.76 -5.86
C LYS A 65 -0.35 -11.85 -5.13
N LYS A 66 -1.26 -12.48 -4.40
CA LYS A 66 -2.08 -11.79 -3.41
C LYS A 66 -1.22 -11.26 -2.27
N ILE A 67 -1.54 -10.05 -1.81
CA ILE A 67 -0.89 -9.43 -0.65
C ILE A 67 -1.90 -9.40 0.48
N ILE A 68 -1.74 -10.33 1.42
CA ILE A 68 -2.59 -10.44 2.61
C ILE A 68 -1.78 -9.97 3.81
N ILE A 69 -2.34 -9.02 4.56
CA ILE A 69 -1.80 -8.51 5.82
C ILE A 69 -2.67 -9.09 6.92
N GLU A 70 -2.13 -10.04 7.66
CA GLU A 70 -2.81 -10.59 8.84
C GLU A 70 -2.81 -9.57 9.99
N GLY A 71 -3.75 -9.70 10.92
CA GLY A 71 -3.83 -8.82 12.08
C GLY A 71 -2.50 -8.74 12.82
N TRP A 72 -2.10 -7.54 13.24
CA TRP A 72 -0.84 -7.25 13.95
C TRP A 72 0.45 -7.55 13.16
N LYS A 73 0.37 -8.07 11.94
CA LYS A 73 1.53 -8.20 11.06
C LYS A 73 1.74 -6.92 10.26
N ARG A 74 2.98 -6.74 9.81
CA ARG A 74 3.37 -5.66 8.90
C ARG A 74 4.06 -6.22 7.68
N ILE A 75 3.97 -5.47 6.59
CA ILE A 75 4.70 -5.72 5.36
C ILE A 75 5.38 -4.42 4.94
N ALA A 76 6.28 -4.52 3.97
CA ALA A 76 6.80 -3.37 3.25
C ALA A 76 6.54 -3.51 1.75
N LEU A 77 6.28 -2.37 1.11
CA LEU A 77 6.18 -2.24 -0.33
C LEU A 77 7.23 -1.25 -0.80
N TYR A 78 7.94 -1.59 -1.88
CA TYR A 78 8.81 -0.66 -2.59
C TYR A 78 8.27 -0.47 -4.00
N VAL A 79 7.80 0.73 -4.30
CA VAL A 79 7.24 1.12 -5.59
C VAL A 79 8.25 1.99 -6.32
N THR A 80 8.59 1.63 -7.56
CA THR A 80 9.56 2.38 -8.36
C THR A 80 9.17 2.42 -9.83
N LEU A 81 9.67 3.44 -10.53
CA LEU A 81 9.56 3.60 -11.97
C LEU A 81 10.96 3.52 -12.58
N SER A 82 11.06 3.14 -13.85
CA SER A 82 12.36 3.22 -14.57
C SER A 82 12.78 4.65 -14.93
N THR A 83 12.04 5.66 -14.45
CA THR A 83 12.26 7.09 -14.71
C THR A 83 12.07 7.87 -13.43
N PRO A 84 12.70 9.05 -13.27
CA PRO A 84 12.63 9.88 -12.06
C PRO A 84 11.31 10.66 -11.93
N ASN A 85 10.20 10.02 -12.26
CA ASN A 85 8.87 10.63 -12.40
C ASN A 85 7.95 10.36 -11.21
N LEU A 86 8.34 9.49 -10.28
CA LEU A 86 7.55 9.12 -9.12
C LEU A 86 7.62 10.24 -8.08
N ARG A 87 6.46 10.68 -7.60
CA ARG A 87 6.36 11.72 -6.57
C ARG A 87 6.26 11.09 -5.19
N TYR A 88 6.93 11.72 -4.24
CA TYR A 88 6.83 11.44 -2.82
C TYR A 88 6.98 12.77 -2.06
N THR A 89 6.75 12.74 -0.75
CA THR A 89 6.92 13.92 0.10
C THR A 89 8.04 13.71 1.10
N LYS A 90 8.91 14.71 1.24
CA LYS A 90 9.82 14.80 2.39
C LYS A 90 9.06 15.51 3.51
N PRO A 91 8.87 14.88 4.69
CA PRO A 91 8.16 15.53 5.78
C PRO A 91 8.92 16.76 6.28
N ASP A 92 8.15 17.75 6.74
CA ASP A 92 8.70 18.88 7.47
C ASP A 92 9.09 18.42 8.88
N ALA A 93 10.32 18.72 9.29
CA ALA A 93 10.81 18.37 10.63
C ALA A 93 9.96 19.02 11.76
N SER A 94 9.27 20.11 11.47
CA SER A 94 8.34 20.77 12.40
C SER A 94 6.95 20.13 12.46
N GLN A 95 6.60 19.30 11.48
CA GLN A 95 5.32 18.58 11.40
C GLN A 95 5.55 17.13 10.93
N PRO A 96 6.11 16.28 11.81
CA PRO A 96 6.36 14.89 11.46
C PRO A 96 5.03 14.16 11.25
N ILE A 97 4.82 13.62 10.04
CA ILE A 97 3.76 12.66 9.77
C ILE A 97 4.41 11.28 9.82
N SER A 98 4.27 10.60 10.95
CA SER A 98 4.85 9.26 11.14
C SER A 98 4.01 8.18 10.45
N SER A 99 2.70 8.40 10.29
CA SER A 99 1.80 7.46 9.64
C SER A 99 0.46 8.06 9.23
N VAL A 100 -0.23 7.42 8.28
CA VAL A 100 -1.60 7.72 7.83
C VAL A 100 -2.37 6.42 7.65
N GLY A 101 -3.62 6.36 8.07
CA GLY A 101 -4.39 5.13 8.00
C GLY A 101 -5.81 5.26 8.52
N ASP A 102 -6.43 4.12 8.73
CA ASP A 102 -7.72 3.94 9.38
C ASP A 102 -7.62 2.85 10.45
N ASP A 103 -8.77 2.39 10.97
CA ASP A 103 -8.84 1.38 12.05
C ASP A 103 -8.28 0.00 11.66
N TYR A 104 -8.05 -0.27 10.37
CA TYR A 104 -7.69 -1.59 9.86
C TYR A 104 -6.27 -1.64 9.31
N LEU A 105 -5.80 -0.55 8.71
CA LEU A 105 -4.47 -0.48 8.12
C LEU A 105 -3.84 0.88 8.35
N ASN A 106 -2.55 0.87 8.65
CA ASN A 106 -1.75 2.07 8.86
C ASN A 106 -0.51 2.04 7.95
N VAL A 107 -0.25 3.15 7.28
CA VAL A 107 0.87 3.36 6.37
C VAL A 107 1.85 4.30 7.05
N HIS A 108 3.04 3.81 7.35
CA HIS A 108 4.09 4.59 7.99
C HIS A 108 4.93 5.34 6.95
N GLU A 109 5.66 6.35 7.40
CA GLU A 109 6.75 6.91 6.60
C GLU A 109 7.76 5.83 6.19
N GLY A 110 8.28 5.99 4.99
CA GLY A 110 9.19 5.08 4.34
C GLY A 110 10.55 5.72 4.09
N THR A 111 11.27 5.06 3.19
CA THR A 111 12.55 5.52 2.67
C THR A 111 12.43 5.68 1.15
N GLY A 112 12.94 6.79 0.62
CA GLY A 112 13.08 6.98 -0.83
C GLY A 112 14.41 6.41 -1.31
N LEU A 113 14.37 5.67 -2.41
CA LEU A 113 15.56 5.10 -3.05
C LEU A 113 15.85 5.86 -4.35
N ALA A 114 17.10 6.32 -4.51
CA ALA A 114 17.63 6.77 -5.78
C ALA A 114 18.40 5.61 -6.41
N GLY A 115 17.99 5.20 -7.62
CA GLY A 115 18.42 3.92 -8.18
C GLY A 115 17.66 2.74 -7.58
N LEU A 116 17.91 1.54 -8.10
CA LEU A 116 17.25 0.32 -7.66
C LEU A 116 18.08 -0.32 -6.54
N PHE A 117 17.62 -0.18 -5.28
CA PHE A 117 18.34 -0.66 -4.08
C PHE A 117 19.75 -0.06 -3.92
N GLU A 118 19.92 1.22 -4.26
CA GLU A 118 21.19 1.93 -4.11
C GLU A 118 21.12 2.95 -2.96
N LYS A 119 21.27 4.24 -3.27
CA LYS A 119 21.30 5.29 -2.26
C LYS A 119 19.90 5.57 -1.74
N PHE A 120 19.77 5.68 -0.42
CA PHE A 120 18.47 5.91 0.21
C PHE A 120 18.40 7.20 1.04
N TYR A 121 17.18 7.72 1.16
CA TYR A 121 16.86 8.98 1.84
C TYR A 121 15.66 8.75 2.75
N TYR A 122 15.84 9.02 4.03
CA TYR A 122 14.81 8.87 5.05
C TYR A 122 14.63 10.19 5.82
N PRO A 123 13.41 10.52 6.27
CA PRO A 123 12.13 9.87 5.93
C PRO A 123 11.56 10.33 4.58
N ARG A 124 10.70 9.52 3.96
CA ARG A 124 9.89 9.84 2.77
C ARG A 124 8.47 9.28 2.89
N ILE A 125 7.48 10.11 2.58
CA ILE A 125 6.07 9.76 2.61
C ILE A 125 5.60 9.37 1.22
N PHE A 126 4.87 8.25 1.14
CA PHE A 126 4.25 7.77 -0.09
C PHE A 126 3.13 8.71 -0.54
N ASN A 127 3.21 9.24 -1.76
CA ASN A 127 2.16 10.06 -2.36
C ASN A 127 1.30 9.21 -3.28
N GLY A 128 0.27 8.60 -2.71
CA GLY A 128 -0.56 7.65 -3.44
C GLY A 128 -1.76 7.16 -2.65
N VAL A 129 -2.38 6.09 -3.14
CA VAL A 129 -3.50 5.43 -2.47
C VAL A 129 -3.26 3.95 -2.39
N ILE A 130 -3.51 3.36 -1.23
CA ILE A 130 -3.60 1.90 -1.08
C ILE A 130 -5.08 1.55 -1.03
N LYS A 131 -5.58 0.82 -2.03
CA LYS A 131 -6.94 0.26 -2.01
C LYS A 131 -6.85 -1.17 -1.51
N TYR A 132 -7.71 -1.53 -0.56
CA TYR A 132 -7.66 -2.83 0.06
C TYR A 132 -9.05 -3.28 0.52
N LYS A 133 -9.17 -4.59 0.74
CA LYS A 133 -10.37 -5.24 1.26
C LYS A 133 -10.10 -5.69 2.69
N ALA A 134 -10.83 -5.12 3.65
CA ALA A 134 -10.83 -5.62 5.02
C ALA A 134 -11.70 -6.88 5.11
N GLN A 135 -11.15 -7.97 5.62
CA GLN A 135 -11.91 -9.11 6.10
C GLN A 135 -12.09 -8.95 7.60
N GLU A 136 -13.32 -8.68 8.01
CA GLU A 136 -13.69 -8.70 9.42
C GLU A 136 -13.63 -10.15 9.92
N GLU A 137 -12.96 -10.34 11.05
CA GLU A 137 -13.01 -11.63 11.72
C GLU A 137 -14.41 -11.82 12.27
N LYS A 138 -15.09 -12.89 11.86
CA LYS A 138 -16.34 -13.30 12.47
C LYS A 138 -16.10 -13.51 13.96
N HIS A 139 -16.56 -12.56 14.78
CA HIS A 139 -16.72 -12.81 16.20
C HIS A 139 -17.81 -13.87 16.37
N ILE A 140 -17.42 -15.14 16.50
CA ILE A 140 -18.34 -16.18 16.96
C ILE A 140 -18.53 -15.92 18.46
N SER A 141 -19.64 -15.26 18.81
CA SER A 141 -20.12 -15.27 20.18
C SER A 141 -20.52 -16.71 20.53
N LEU A 142 -19.67 -17.42 21.27
CA LEU A 142 -20.06 -18.65 21.95
C LEU A 142 -20.94 -18.26 23.15
N GLY A 143 -22.21 -17.95 22.87
CA GLY A 143 -23.27 -17.85 23.86
C GLY A 143 -23.79 -19.25 24.16
N GLY A 144 -23.72 -19.66 25.43
CA GLY A 144 -23.92 -21.02 25.90
C GLY A 144 -25.34 -21.58 25.76
N ASN A 145 -25.43 -22.87 26.06
CA ASN A 145 -26.67 -23.62 26.22
C ASN A 145 -27.65 -22.84 27.10
N ASP A 146 -28.90 -22.68 26.64
CA ASP A 146 -30.11 -23.24 27.27
C ASP A 146 -31.35 -22.77 26.45
N ASP A 147 -31.98 -23.73 25.78
CA ASP A 147 -33.36 -23.77 25.27
C ASP A 147 -34.06 -22.49 24.76
N GLU A 148 -33.95 -22.19 23.45
CA GLU A 148 -35.09 -21.68 22.64
C GLU A 148 -34.82 -21.81 21.12
N PRO A 149 -35.82 -22.16 20.28
CA PRO A 149 -35.63 -22.27 18.83
C PRO A 149 -35.80 -20.89 18.17
N ILE A 150 -34.70 -20.14 18.05
CA ILE A 150 -34.67 -18.92 17.23
C ILE A 150 -34.52 -19.28 15.74
N HIS A 151 -35.64 -19.17 15.03
CA HIS A 151 -35.69 -19.17 13.57
C HIS A 151 -35.12 -17.84 13.05
N GLY A 152 -33.80 -17.75 12.96
CA GLY A 152 -33.09 -16.58 12.42
C GLY A 152 -32.15 -17.01 11.31
N GLY A 153 -32.62 -16.96 10.06
CA GLY A 153 -31.76 -17.12 8.89
C GLY A 153 -30.79 -15.93 8.79
N TYR A 154 -29.58 -16.09 9.29
CA TYR A 154 -28.49 -15.16 9.00
C TYR A 154 -28.03 -15.40 7.56
N ASP A 155 -28.41 -14.48 6.67
CA ASP A 155 -27.83 -14.36 5.33
C ASP A 155 -26.34 -14.02 5.48
N ASN A 156 -25.49 -15.01 5.17
CA ASN A 156 -24.04 -14.98 5.37
C ASN A 156 -23.29 -14.39 4.18
N THR A 157 -23.93 -13.56 3.35
CA THR A 157 -23.29 -13.03 2.15
C THR A 157 -22.94 -11.54 2.31
N LYS A 158 -21.63 -11.28 2.51
CA LYS A 158 -20.90 -10.01 2.23
C LYS A 158 -20.69 -9.00 3.38
N ASP A 159 -19.84 -9.34 4.35
CA ASP A 159 -19.12 -8.30 5.12
C ASP A 159 -17.68 -8.16 4.63
N SER A 160 -17.55 -7.59 3.44
CA SER A 160 -16.26 -7.14 2.95
C SER A 160 -16.39 -5.75 2.36
N CYS A 161 -15.90 -4.76 3.09
CA CYS A 161 -15.91 -3.37 2.66
C CYS A 161 -14.59 -3.04 1.95
N GLN A 162 -14.67 -2.46 0.75
CA GLN A 162 -13.52 -1.89 0.06
C GLN A 162 -13.14 -0.55 0.73
N ARG A 163 -11.86 -0.40 1.05
CA ARG A 163 -11.31 0.76 1.78
C ARG A 163 -10.14 1.35 1.03
N LYS A 164 -9.80 2.61 1.36
CA LYS A 164 -8.66 3.32 0.77
C LYS A 164 -7.93 4.15 1.82
N ILE A 165 -6.61 4.15 1.78
CA ILE A 165 -5.75 5.07 2.54
C ILE A 165 -5.06 5.99 1.55
N GLU A 166 -5.16 7.30 1.77
CA GLU A 166 -4.55 8.31 0.91
C GLU A 166 -3.33 8.92 1.60
N GLY A 167 -2.16 8.79 0.98
CA GLY A 167 -0.98 9.57 1.36
C GLY A 167 -1.13 11.02 0.91
N THR A 168 -0.78 11.97 1.78
CA THR A 168 -0.97 13.40 1.50
C THR A 168 0.10 13.90 0.53
N PRO A 169 -0.25 14.62 -0.55
CA PRO A 169 0.71 15.42 -1.28
C PRO A 169 1.16 16.56 -0.35
N GLY A 170 2.34 16.44 0.26
CA GLY A 170 2.92 17.54 1.03
C GLY A 170 3.34 18.70 0.12
N LEU A 171 3.40 19.90 0.69
CA LEU A 171 3.78 21.15 0.00
C LEU A 171 5.21 21.12 -0.60
N THR A 172 6.06 20.19 -0.16
CA THR A 172 7.40 19.93 -0.70
C THR A 172 7.48 18.51 -1.28
N THR A 173 7.16 18.39 -2.57
CA THR A 173 7.39 17.16 -3.33
C THR A 173 8.76 17.21 -3.99
N GLU A 174 9.57 16.19 -3.78
CA GLU A 174 10.86 16.01 -4.45
C GLU A 174 10.73 14.93 -5.54
N ASN A 175 11.63 14.97 -6.53
CA ASN A 175 11.80 13.92 -7.54
C ASN A 175 13.25 13.42 -7.44
N TYR A 176 13.48 12.11 -7.58
CA TYR A 176 14.81 11.52 -7.76
C TYR A 176 14.85 10.70 -9.02
#